data_AF-A0A9D7DCL1-F1
#
_entry.id   AF-A0A9D7DCL1-F1
#
_cell.length_a   1.000
_cell.length_b   1.000
_cell.length_c   1.000
_cell.angle_alpha   90.00
_cell.angle_beta   90.00
_cell.angle_gamma   90.00
#
_symmetry.space_group_name_H-M   'P 1'
#
loop_
_entity.id
_entity.type
_entity.pdbx_description
1 polymer ?
#
loop_
_entity_poly.entity_id
_entity_poly.type
_entity_poly.pdbx_seq_one_letter_code
_entity_poly.pdbx_strand_id
1 'polypeptide(L)'
;MGAITIVQDSMVNLSPPFLDLTLQTLYSGERGVLGLAFDPDYANNGWFYVNYVTGTGNGTTRISRFSRNATNPNLADLSSEVVLLSVPQPDPIHKGGGLVFGPDGYLYCSLGDGGGPNDPNGYGQTTNDLFGAVLRIKPEADGTYSIPPDNPFVNSPNGERPEIYAYGLRNPFRIAIDQANGDLWIGDVGQELWEEIDRVAGGDTSGVNFGWSCLEGFADFDVSDCVGEPTYTDPVTVQAHSINGGNFCAVIAGEVYHGALYPRMQGRFFYTDYCTGGVRTLTPDGNGGYVDQLGVAVPFPGMSSIGAGADGELYLTNVSQGRVYKIKDKCPMDAPVILPDGNNLVSSEAASYEWFLDGMPFPEGSTQTIFAWATGNYSVRVTFANGCVKQSEPYFHLSTSLHGPAQSALLVFPQPASSLVWMEVQEGVTTVRVVDVSGRTVLLERLERSASRCALDVSAMPAGPYVLEFRDRQGTIQQRGRLAVAH
;
A
#
# COMPACT_ATOMS: atom_id res chain seq x y z
N MET A 1 24.67 15.02 -12.68
CA MET A 1 25.72 15.88 -12.08
C MET A 1 26.07 15.28 -10.71
N GLY A 2 27.32 15.37 -10.26
CA GLY A 2 27.92 14.38 -9.35
C GLY A 2 27.94 14.71 -7.85
N ALA A 3 27.00 15.51 -7.35
CA ALA A 3 26.98 15.90 -5.94
C ALA A 3 25.90 15.14 -5.15
N ILE A 4 26.23 14.71 -3.93
CA ILE A 4 25.30 14.16 -2.94
C ILE A 4 25.09 15.23 -1.87
N THR A 5 23.83 15.62 -1.62
CA THR A 5 23.49 16.71 -0.68
C THR A 5 22.61 16.18 0.43
N ILE A 6 22.86 16.62 1.66
CA ILE A 6 21.97 16.33 2.81
C ILE A 6 20.80 17.31 2.76
N VAL A 7 19.58 16.76 2.82
CA VAL A 7 18.34 17.53 2.99
C VAL A 7 17.86 17.33 4.43
N GLN A 8 17.74 18.42 5.19
CA GLN A 8 17.23 18.37 6.56
C GLN A 8 15.70 18.16 6.58
N ASP A 9 15.14 17.77 7.72
CA ASP A 9 13.67 17.60 7.92
C ASP A 9 12.87 18.85 7.56
N SER A 10 13.47 20.04 7.69
CA SER A 10 12.90 21.31 7.25
C SER A 10 12.86 21.49 5.73
N MET A 11 13.25 20.47 4.95
CA MET A 11 13.41 20.48 3.50
C MET A 11 14.43 21.52 3.01
N VAL A 12 15.48 21.73 3.79
CA VAL A 12 16.58 22.66 3.49
C VAL A 12 17.85 21.87 3.17
N ASN A 13 18.50 22.22 2.06
CA ASN A 13 19.77 21.64 1.67
C ASN A 13 20.90 22.17 2.54
N LEU A 14 21.76 21.27 3.03
CA LEU A 14 23.02 21.66 3.63
C LEU A 14 24.04 22.04 2.55
N SER A 15 24.91 22.99 2.89
CA SER A 15 26.02 23.44 2.05
C SER A 15 27.32 23.44 2.88
N PRO A 16 28.44 22.93 2.35
CA PRO A 16 28.61 22.32 1.01
C PRO A 16 27.91 20.95 0.89
N PRO A 17 27.83 20.35 -0.32
CA PRO A 17 27.34 18.97 -0.47
C PRO A 17 28.13 17.98 0.39
N PHE A 18 27.48 16.88 0.76
CA PHE A 18 28.11 15.78 1.51
C PHE A 18 29.28 15.17 0.74
N LEU A 19 29.09 14.90 -0.56
CA LEU A 19 30.15 14.43 -1.47
C LEU A 19 30.02 15.17 -2.80
N ASP A 20 31.15 15.56 -3.39
CA ASP A 20 31.20 16.16 -4.73
C ASP A 20 32.15 15.35 -5.65
N LEU A 21 31.54 14.59 -6.57
CA LEU A 21 32.21 13.81 -7.61
C LEU A 21 32.12 14.47 -9.00
N THR A 22 31.82 15.77 -9.08
CA THR A 22 31.56 16.43 -10.36
C THR A 22 32.75 16.35 -11.33
N LEU A 23 33.99 16.31 -10.82
CA LEU A 23 35.20 16.19 -11.65
C LEU A 23 35.52 14.74 -12.06
N GLN A 24 35.02 13.75 -11.32
CA GLN A 24 35.25 12.32 -11.54
C GLN A 24 34.16 11.69 -12.42
N THR A 25 33.00 12.35 -12.50
CA THR A 25 31.80 11.82 -13.13
C THR A 25 31.70 12.23 -14.60
N LEU A 26 31.57 11.25 -15.49
CA LEU A 26 31.06 11.46 -16.84
C LEU A 26 29.54 11.59 -16.77
N TYR A 27 29.00 12.73 -17.19
CA TYR A 27 27.57 13.02 -17.10
C TYR A 27 26.97 13.43 -18.45
N SER A 28 25.80 12.87 -18.76
CA SER A 28 24.87 13.23 -19.85
C SER A 28 23.99 12.03 -20.17
N GLY A 29 22.71 12.27 -20.50
CA GLY A 29 21.73 11.20 -20.63
C GLY A 29 21.60 10.43 -19.32
N GLU A 30 21.70 9.11 -19.37
CA GLU A 30 21.66 8.22 -18.21
C GLU A 30 22.97 8.17 -17.42
N ARG A 31 24.03 8.86 -17.87
CA ARG A 31 25.32 8.86 -17.17
C ARG A 31 25.36 9.92 -16.07
N GLY A 32 25.92 9.55 -14.93
CA GLY A 32 26.04 10.43 -13.77
C GLY A 32 26.40 9.66 -12.50
N VAL A 33 26.06 10.23 -11.34
CA VAL A 33 25.92 9.49 -10.08
C VAL A 33 24.52 8.89 -10.08
N LEU A 34 24.41 7.58 -9.95
CA LEU A 34 23.20 6.81 -10.23
C LEU A 34 22.63 6.14 -8.98
N GLY A 35 23.50 5.60 -8.12
CA GLY A 35 23.11 4.87 -6.92
C GLY A 35 23.88 5.31 -5.69
N LEU A 36 23.22 5.22 -4.54
CA LEU A 36 23.78 5.48 -3.22
C LEU A 36 23.21 4.46 -2.24
N ALA A 37 24.08 3.77 -1.51
CA ALA A 37 23.69 2.91 -0.40
C ALA A 37 24.59 3.20 0.81
N PHE A 38 24.02 3.28 2.00
CA PHE A 38 24.79 3.33 3.24
C PHE A 38 25.06 1.91 3.70
N ASP A 39 26.26 1.66 4.23
CA ASP A 39 26.57 0.40 4.88
C ASP A 39 25.59 0.15 6.05
N PRO A 40 25.12 -1.10 6.28
CA PRO A 40 24.22 -1.39 7.41
C PRO A 40 24.80 -0.96 8.78
N ASP A 41 26.13 -0.90 8.90
CA ASP A 41 26.86 -0.45 10.09
C ASP A 41 27.37 1.01 9.97
N TYR A 42 26.78 1.83 9.08
CA TYR A 42 27.20 3.22 8.81
C TYR A 42 27.35 4.08 10.07
N ALA A 43 26.49 3.87 11.07
CA ALA A 43 26.56 4.60 12.34
C ALA A 43 27.93 4.43 13.03
N ASN A 44 28.57 3.28 12.86
CA ASN A 44 29.84 2.93 13.48
C ASN A 44 31.02 3.08 12.49
N ASN A 45 30.91 2.56 11.26
CA ASN A 45 32.01 2.56 10.30
C ASN A 45 32.05 3.80 9.37
N GLY A 46 30.93 4.52 9.23
CA GLY A 46 30.79 5.66 8.33
C GLY A 46 30.88 5.33 6.84
N TRP A 47 30.77 4.06 6.43
CA TRP A 47 30.92 3.63 5.05
C TRP A 47 29.65 3.76 4.23
N PHE A 48 29.81 4.20 2.99
CA PHE A 48 28.72 4.27 2.03
C PHE A 48 29.25 4.01 0.63
N TYR A 49 28.37 3.64 -0.29
CA TYR A 49 28.70 3.14 -1.60
C TYR A 49 28.00 3.97 -2.66
N VAL A 50 28.72 4.29 -3.72
CA VAL A 50 28.24 5.12 -4.82
C VAL A 50 28.45 4.39 -6.13
N ASN A 51 27.38 4.28 -6.92
CA ASN A 51 27.45 3.86 -8.31
C ASN A 51 27.47 5.12 -9.18
N TYR A 52 28.54 5.32 -9.94
CA TYR A 52 28.68 6.46 -10.84
C TYR A 52 29.42 6.10 -12.12
N VAL A 53 29.18 6.86 -13.17
CA VAL A 53 29.84 6.67 -14.47
C VAL A 53 31.07 7.58 -14.55
N THR A 54 32.23 7.02 -14.90
CA THR A 54 33.50 7.75 -15.06
C THR A 54 34.11 7.56 -16.45
N GLY A 55 35.25 8.19 -16.71
CA GLY A 55 36.01 8.07 -17.95
C GLY A 55 35.45 8.91 -19.11
N THR A 56 35.60 8.40 -20.33
CA THR A 56 35.21 9.07 -21.58
C THR A 56 34.45 8.10 -22.49
N GLY A 57 33.93 8.61 -23.62
CA GLY A 57 33.20 7.78 -24.59
C GLY A 57 31.89 7.26 -23.98
N ASN A 58 31.69 5.94 -24.03
CA ASN A 58 30.51 5.26 -23.47
C ASN A 58 30.52 5.25 -21.94
N GLY A 59 31.70 5.43 -21.34
CA GLY A 59 31.91 5.50 -19.90
C GLY A 59 32.26 4.16 -19.26
N THR A 60 32.47 4.20 -17.95
CA THR A 60 32.72 3.02 -17.12
C THR A 60 31.86 3.13 -15.88
N THR A 61 31.02 2.13 -15.62
CA THR A 61 30.29 2.03 -14.35
C THR A 61 31.28 1.72 -13.26
N ARG A 62 31.31 2.57 -12.23
CA ARG A 62 32.17 2.42 -11.07
C ARG A 62 31.32 2.37 -9.81
N ILE A 63 31.49 1.28 -9.06
CA ILE A 63 30.91 1.12 -7.73
C ILE A 63 32.06 1.26 -6.74
N SER A 64 32.01 2.32 -5.94
CA SER A 64 33.06 2.65 -4.97
C SER A 64 32.48 2.79 -3.57
N ARG A 65 33.24 2.32 -2.58
CA ARG A 65 33.06 2.66 -1.17
C ARG A 65 33.76 3.98 -0.87
N PHE A 66 33.13 4.82 -0.06
CA PHE A 66 33.70 6.00 0.57
C PHE A 66 33.43 5.95 2.08
N SER A 67 34.12 6.79 2.85
CA SER A 67 33.85 7.00 4.27
C SER A 67 33.43 8.43 4.56
N ARG A 68 32.58 8.58 5.57
CA ARG A 68 32.25 9.87 6.19
C ARG A 68 33.51 10.50 6.78
N ASN A 69 33.63 11.82 6.68
CA ASN A 69 34.71 12.56 7.31
C ASN A 69 34.66 12.35 8.85
N ALA A 70 35.81 12.02 9.43
CA ALA A 70 35.92 11.68 10.86
C ALA A 70 35.62 12.86 11.81
N THR A 71 35.75 14.10 11.34
CA THR A 71 35.59 15.32 12.16
C THR A 71 34.29 16.06 11.87
N ASN A 72 33.76 15.96 10.66
CA ASN A 72 32.49 16.57 10.28
C ASN A 72 31.57 15.53 9.63
N PRO A 73 30.57 15.00 10.35
CA PRO A 73 29.71 13.95 9.83
C PRO A 73 28.80 14.40 8.68
N ASN A 74 28.68 15.71 8.43
CA ASN A 74 27.94 16.24 7.28
C ASN A 74 28.78 16.29 5.99
N LEU A 75 30.00 15.75 6.00
CA LEU A 75 30.89 15.65 4.85
C LEU A 75 31.41 14.23 4.68
N ALA A 76 31.65 13.82 3.45
CA ALA A 76 32.43 12.65 3.08
C ALA A 76 33.92 13.00 2.95
N ASP A 77 34.79 12.00 3.13
CA ASP A 77 36.19 12.10 2.74
C ASP A 77 36.34 11.62 1.28
N LEU A 78 36.51 12.56 0.35
CA LEU A 78 36.70 12.23 -1.07
C LEU A 78 37.94 11.35 -1.32
N SER A 79 38.97 11.44 -0.47
CA SER A 79 40.21 10.66 -0.62
C SER A 79 40.08 9.22 -0.13
N SER A 80 38.97 8.88 0.52
CA SER A 80 38.69 7.54 1.05
C SER A 80 38.19 6.54 0.01
N GLU A 81 38.11 6.95 -1.27
CA GLU A 81 37.55 6.12 -2.34
C GLU A 81 38.27 4.76 -2.43
N VAL A 82 37.46 3.71 -2.43
CA VAL A 82 37.88 2.35 -2.70
C VAL A 82 36.96 1.74 -3.75
N VAL A 83 37.52 1.43 -4.91
CA VAL A 83 36.79 0.91 -6.06
C VAL A 83 36.53 -0.58 -5.87
N LEU A 84 35.25 -0.97 -5.74
CA LEU A 84 34.85 -2.37 -5.65
C LEU A 84 34.72 -3.00 -7.04
N LEU A 85 34.00 -2.31 -7.92
CA LEU A 85 33.67 -2.81 -9.25
C LEU A 85 33.88 -1.71 -10.29
N SER A 86 34.43 -2.10 -11.44
CA SER A 86 34.69 -1.21 -12.57
C SER A 86 34.37 -1.93 -13.87
N VAL A 87 33.28 -1.53 -14.54
CA VAL A 87 32.75 -2.20 -15.73
C VAL A 87 32.70 -1.21 -16.90
N PRO A 88 33.56 -1.36 -17.93
CA PRO A 88 33.48 -0.57 -19.15
C PRO A 88 32.12 -0.75 -19.83
N GLN A 89 31.46 0.34 -20.21
CA GLN A 89 30.11 0.30 -20.77
C GLN A 89 30.16 0.18 -22.31
N PRO A 90 29.36 -0.71 -22.93
CA PRO A 90 29.38 -0.88 -24.38
C PRO A 90 28.63 0.23 -25.13
N ASP A 91 27.67 0.91 -24.50
CA ASP A 91 26.94 2.07 -25.04
C ASP A 91 26.80 3.20 -23.98
N PRO A 92 26.52 4.48 -24.33
CA PRO A 92 26.15 5.52 -23.37
C PRO A 92 24.81 5.37 -22.63
N ILE A 93 23.89 4.49 -23.04
CA ILE A 93 22.57 4.27 -22.39
C ILE A 93 22.46 2.88 -21.73
N HIS A 94 21.37 2.65 -21.00
CA HIS A 94 21.08 1.45 -20.21
C HIS A 94 22.14 1.17 -19.15
N LYS A 95 22.30 2.14 -18.24
CA LYS A 95 23.32 2.07 -17.18
C LYS A 95 22.85 1.30 -15.95
N GLY A 96 21.53 1.13 -15.77
CA GLY A 96 20.94 0.72 -14.50
C GLY A 96 21.36 1.68 -13.39
N GLY A 97 21.97 1.13 -12.34
CA GLY A 97 22.73 1.89 -11.37
C GLY A 97 22.15 1.94 -9.96
N GLY A 98 21.10 1.17 -9.69
CA GLY A 98 20.55 1.01 -8.35
C GLY A 98 21.56 0.32 -7.42
N LEU A 99 21.56 0.73 -6.15
CA LEU A 99 22.35 0.15 -5.07
C LEU A 99 21.47 0.02 -3.83
N VAL A 100 21.43 -1.15 -3.22
CA VAL A 100 20.69 -1.37 -1.96
C VAL A 100 21.31 -2.53 -1.18
N PHE A 101 21.37 -2.41 0.15
CA PHE A 101 21.72 -3.54 1.00
C PHE A 101 20.47 -4.36 1.34
N GLY A 102 20.59 -5.69 1.23
CA GLY A 102 19.57 -6.60 1.72
C GLY A 102 19.66 -6.82 3.24
N PRO A 103 18.60 -7.36 3.85
CA PRO A 103 18.62 -7.75 5.28
C PRO A 103 19.61 -8.90 5.57
N ASP A 104 20.12 -9.56 4.52
CA ASP A 104 21.17 -10.57 4.56
C ASP A 104 22.59 -9.97 4.65
N GLY A 105 22.73 -8.64 4.56
CA GLY A 105 23.99 -7.93 4.68
C GLY A 105 24.79 -7.86 3.37
N TYR A 106 24.21 -8.25 2.24
CA TYR A 106 24.86 -8.13 0.93
C TYR A 106 24.43 -6.87 0.18
N LEU A 107 25.32 -6.37 -0.66
CA LEU A 107 25.08 -5.24 -1.55
C LEU A 107 24.55 -5.76 -2.89
N TYR A 108 23.38 -5.26 -3.27
CA TYR A 108 22.75 -5.52 -4.56
C TYR A 108 23.01 -4.35 -5.51
N CYS A 109 23.41 -4.65 -6.75
CA CYS A 109 23.80 -3.66 -7.74
C CYS A 109 23.11 -3.96 -9.08
N SER A 110 22.37 -3.01 -9.66
CA SER A 110 21.76 -3.22 -10.98
C SER A 110 22.62 -2.66 -12.12
N LEU A 111 22.76 -3.44 -13.20
CA LEU A 111 23.42 -3.05 -14.44
C LEU A 111 22.47 -3.37 -15.61
N GLY A 112 22.28 -2.39 -16.50
CA GLY A 112 21.53 -2.62 -17.75
C GLY A 112 22.28 -3.52 -18.72
N ASP A 113 21.57 -3.96 -19.77
CA ASP A 113 22.06 -4.76 -20.89
C ASP A 113 23.14 -4.05 -21.72
N GLY A 114 23.52 -2.82 -21.35
CA GLY A 114 24.56 -2.10 -22.04
C GLY A 114 24.12 -1.42 -23.33
N GLY A 115 22.82 -1.35 -23.63
CA GLY A 115 22.25 -0.42 -24.59
C GLY A 115 22.12 -0.92 -26.02
N GLY A 116 21.44 -0.08 -26.83
CA GLY A 116 21.11 -0.36 -28.21
C GLY A 116 19.73 -1.00 -28.38
N PRO A 117 19.12 -0.91 -29.58
CA PRO A 117 17.83 -1.53 -29.85
C PRO A 117 17.96 -3.05 -29.97
N ASN A 118 16.98 -3.76 -29.42
CA ASN A 118 16.83 -5.23 -29.51
C ASN A 118 18.02 -6.02 -28.96
N ASP A 119 18.66 -5.51 -27.89
CA ASP A 119 19.80 -6.16 -27.23
C ASP A 119 20.87 -6.70 -28.22
N PRO A 120 21.57 -5.80 -28.95
CA PRO A 120 22.41 -6.20 -30.08
C PRO A 120 23.62 -7.06 -29.69
N ASN A 121 23.92 -7.19 -28.39
CA ASN A 121 25.01 -8.01 -27.87
C ASN A 121 24.51 -9.28 -27.17
N GLY A 122 23.19 -9.46 -27.01
CA GLY A 122 22.59 -10.59 -26.28
C GLY A 122 22.87 -10.56 -24.78
N TYR A 123 23.09 -9.36 -24.21
CA TYR A 123 23.45 -9.18 -22.81
C TYR A 123 22.31 -9.47 -21.83
N GLY A 124 21.06 -9.46 -22.28
CA GLY A 124 19.92 -9.85 -21.46
C GLY A 124 19.88 -11.35 -21.15
N GLN A 125 20.33 -12.21 -22.07
CA GLN A 125 20.21 -13.67 -21.94
C GLN A 125 21.52 -14.41 -21.64
N THR A 126 22.66 -13.72 -21.64
CA THR A 126 23.96 -14.30 -21.25
C THR A 126 24.21 -14.09 -19.76
N THR A 127 24.89 -15.05 -19.14
CA THR A 127 25.37 -14.96 -17.75
C THR A 127 26.90 -14.90 -17.65
N ASN A 128 27.61 -14.82 -18.79
CA ASN A 128 29.08 -14.79 -18.84
C ASN A 128 29.69 -13.38 -18.65
N ASP A 129 28.86 -12.36 -18.51
CA ASP A 129 29.23 -10.99 -18.17
C ASP A 129 28.30 -10.44 -17.07
N LEU A 130 28.28 -9.12 -16.84
CA LEU A 130 27.57 -8.51 -15.71
C LEU A 130 26.38 -7.65 -16.14
N PHE A 131 26.08 -7.59 -17.43
CA PHE A 131 25.02 -6.75 -17.97
C PHE A 131 23.66 -7.43 -17.87
N GLY A 132 22.60 -6.64 -18.01
CA GLY A 132 21.21 -7.13 -17.98
C GLY A 132 20.83 -7.86 -16.69
N ALA A 133 21.40 -7.42 -15.55
CA ALA A 133 21.41 -8.21 -14.32
C ALA A 133 21.34 -7.35 -13.05
N VAL A 134 20.88 -8.00 -11.98
CA VAL A 134 21.14 -7.59 -10.60
C VAL A 134 22.26 -8.47 -10.04
N LEU A 135 23.31 -7.83 -9.57
CA LEU A 135 24.45 -8.47 -8.91
C LEU A 135 24.23 -8.49 -7.39
N ARG A 136 24.75 -9.50 -6.69
CA ARG A 136 24.77 -9.60 -5.22
C ARG A 136 26.17 -9.94 -4.74
N ILE A 137 26.79 -9.00 -4.01
CA ILE A 137 28.18 -9.11 -3.55
C ILE A 137 28.30 -8.74 -2.07
N LYS A 138 29.38 -9.17 -1.41
CA LYS A 138 29.71 -8.75 -0.05
C LYS A 138 30.93 -7.82 -0.08
N PRO A 139 30.78 -6.50 0.14
CA PRO A 139 31.93 -5.62 0.29
C PRO A 139 32.79 -6.04 1.50
N GLU A 140 34.11 -6.03 1.34
CA GLU A 140 35.06 -6.37 2.39
C GLU A 140 35.80 -5.13 2.92
N ALA A 141 36.30 -5.24 4.15
CA ALA A 141 36.97 -4.13 4.83
C ALA A 141 38.22 -3.66 4.10
N ASP A 142 38.95 -4.59 3.47
CA ASP A 142 40.16 -4.33 2.69
C ASP A 142 39.89 -3.67 1.34
N GLY A 143 38.62 -3.47 0.99
CA GLY A 143 38.22 -2.84 -0.26
C GLY A 143 37.97 -3.78 -1.42
N THR A 144 38.07 -5.08 -1.19
CA THR A 144 37.61 -6.10 -2.15
C THR A 144 36.12 -6.39 -1.93
N TYR A 145 35.61 -7.40 -2.64
CA TYR A 145 34.33 -8.01 -2.35
C TYR A 145 34.45 -9.53 -2.44
N SER A 146 33.62 -10.25 -1.67
CA SER A 146 33.44 -11.69 -1.81
C SER A 146 32.09 -12.00 -2.46
N ILE A 147 31.97 -13.21 -3.01
CA ILE A 147 30.71 -13.72 -3.53
C ILE A 147 29.94 -14.43 -2.41
N PRO A 148 28.65 -14.13 -2.19
CA PRO A 148 27.80 -14.93 -1.32
C PRO A 148 27.79 -16.41 -1.74
N PRO A 149 27.96 -17.35 -0.80
CA PRO A 149 28.09 -18.78 -1.12
C PRO A 149 26.79 -19.41 -1.65
N ASP A 150 25.68 -18.72 -1.53
CA ASP A 150 24.34 -19.07 -2.01
C ASP A 150 23.98 -18.35 -3.31
N ASN A 151 24.89 -17.55 -3.92
CA ASN A 151 24.60 -16.98 -5.23
C ASN A 151 24.37 -18.08 -6.29
N PRO A 152 23.44 -17.87 -7.24
CA PRO A 152 23.01 -18.90 -8.19
C PRO A 152 24.17 -19.52 -8.99
N PHE A 153 25.16 -18.70 -9.37
CA PHE A 153 26.24 -19.10 -10.27
C PHE A 153 27.60 -19.28 -9.59
N VAL A 154 27.66 -19.28 -8.25
CA VAL A 154 28.93 -19.30 -7.49
C VAL A 154 29.83 -20.51 -7.79
N ASN A 155 29.23 -21.66 -8.11
CA ASN A 155 29.94 -22.90 -8.44
C ASN A 155 29.78 -23.29 -9.93
N SER A 156 29.35 -22.36 -10.78
CA SER A 156 29.04 -22.68 -12.16
C SER A 156 30.31 -22.98 -12.96
N PRO A 157 30.37 -24.09 -13.72
CA PRO A 157 31.59 -24.52 -14.39
C PRO A 157 31.81 -23.88 -15.77
N ASN A 158 30.83 -23.16 -16.35
CA ASN A 158 30.86 -22.78 -17.77
C ASN A 158 31.16 -21.30 -18.02
N GLY A 159 31.66 -20.58 -17.02
CA GLY A 159 32.08 -19.19 -17.15
C GLY A 159 31.03 -18.17 -16.71
N GLU A 160 29.88 -18.63 -16.21
CA GLU A 160 28.85 -17.77 -15.65
C GLU A 160 29.42 -16.94 -14.49
N ARG A 161 28.99 -15.68 -14.41
CA ARG A 161 29.52 -14.72 -13.45
C ARG A 161 28.93 -14.97 -12.07
N PRO A 162 29.77 -15.29 -11.07
CA PRO A 162 29.28 -15.64 -9.74
C PRO A 162 28.64 -14.45 -9.01
N GLU A 163 28.83 -13.22 -9.50
CA GLU A 163 28.16 -12.02 -9.00
C GLU A 163 26.66 -11.97 -9.31
N ILE A 164 26.17 -12.61 -10.37
CA ILE A 164 24.78 -12.48 -10.83
C ILE A 164 23.83 -13.14 -9.82
N TYR A 165 22.78 -12.40 -9.45
CA TYR A 165 21.68 -12.85 -8.62
C TYR A 165 20.37 -13.05 -9.40
N ALA A 166 20.10 -12.15 -10.35
CA ALA A 166 18.99 -12.23 -11.30
C ALA A 166 19.44 -11.63 -12.64
N TYR A 167 18.88 -12.11 -13.75
CA TYR A 167 19.25 -11.69 -15.12
C TYR A 167 18.02 -11.67 -16.03
N GLY A 168 18.19 -11.45 -17.33
CA GLY A 168 17.06 -11.27 -18.24
C GLY A 168 16.44 -9.89 -18.15
N LEU A 169 17.22 -8.87 -17.79
CA LEU A 169 16.76 -7.50 -17.60
C LEU A 169 17.31 -6.58 -18.69
N ARG A 170 16.58 -5.54 -19.05
CA ARG A 170 16.98 -4.57 -20.06
C ARG A 170 17.75 -3.40 -19.45
N ASN A 171 17.07 -2.62 -18.62
CA ASN A 171 17.61 -1.48 -17.91
C ASN A 171 16.95 -1.37 -16.53
N PRO A 172 17.35 -2.24 -15.58
CA PRO A 172 16.87 -2.23 -14.19
C PRO A 172 17.31 -0.94 -13.50
N PHE A 173 16.55 0.13 -13.72
CA PHE A 173 16.94 1.51 -13.48
C PHE A 173 16.95 1.85 -12.00
N ARG A 174 15.96 1.35 -11.26
CA ARG A 174 15.92 1.38 -9.79
C ARG A 174 15.62 -0.01 -9.26
N ILE A 175 16.25 -0.31 -8.14
CA ILE A 175 15.97 -1.50 -7.34
C ILE A 175 15.76 -1.09 -5.90
N ALA A 176 14.97 -1.87 -5.18
CA ALA A 176 14.75 -1.72 -3.74
C ALA A 176 14.61 -3.09 -3.10
N ILE A 177 14.98 -3.19 -1.82
CA ILE A 177 14.76 -4.40 -1.03
C ILE A 177 13.90 -4.03 0.16
N ASP A 178 12.76 -4.72 0.27
CA ASP A 178 11.94 -4.64 1.46
C ASP A 178 12.68 -5.30 2.63
N GLN A 179 13.16 -4.49 3.57
CA GLN A 179 13.93 -4.95 4.72
C GLN A 179 13.13 -5.89 5.64
N ALA A 180 11.79 -5.89 5.56
CA ALA A 180 10.95 -6.73 6.40
C ALA A 180 10.92 -8.20 5.96
N ASN A 181 11.03 -8.47 4.66
CA ASN A 181 10.90 -9.82 4.10
C ASN A 181 12.02 -10.22 3.12
N GLY A 182 12.86 -9.28 2.69
CA GLY A 182 13.95 -9.49 1.74
C GLY A 182 13.55 -9.45 0.28
N ASP A 183 12.30 -9.09 -0.05
CA ASP A 183 11.85 -9.02 -1.44
C ASP A 183 12.61 -7.94 -2.21
N LEU A 184 13.25 -8.34 -3.31
CA LEU A 184 13.88 -7.45 -4.26
C LEU A 184 12.83 -7.00 -5.29
N TRP A 185 12.65 -5.70 -5.41
CA TRP A 185 11.80 -5.06 -6.41
C TRP A 185 12.68 -4.36 -7.44
N ILE A 186 12.32 -4.51 -8.72
CA ILE A 186 13.10 -3.99 -9.84
C ILE A 186 12.15 -3.21 -10.74
N GLY A 187 12.53 -2.00 -11.12
CA GLY A 187 11.87 -1.25 -12.19
C GLY A 187 12.71 -1.39 -13.43
N ASP A 188 12.28 -2.22 -14.35
CA ASP A 188 12.99 -2.49 -15.60
C ASP A 188 12.38 -1.68 -16.75
N VAL A 189 13.21 -0.81 -17.35
CA VAL A 189 12.77 0.10 -18.40
C VAL A 189 12.76 -0.65 -19.72
N GLY A 190 11.58 -0.72 -20.33
CA GLY A 190 11.33 -1.38 -21.60
C GLY A 190 11.80 -0.60 -22.81
N GLN A 191 11.65 -1.21 -23.99
CA GLN A 191 11.96 -0.60 -25.27
C GLN A 191 10.73 -0.01 -25.95
N GLU A 192 9.70 -0.83 -26.16
CA GLU A 192 8.64 -0.56 -27.12
C GLU A 192 7.27 -0.99 -26.65
N LEU A 193 7.14 -2.18 -26.06
CA LEU A 193 5.85 -2.77 -25.70
C LEU A 193 5.43 -2.40 -24.28
N TRP A 194 6.31 -2.62 -23.31
CA TRP A 194 5.95 -2.62 -21.90
C TRP A 194 7.04 -2.02 -21.01
N GLU A 195 6.61 -1.23 -20.04
CA GLU A 195 7.40 -0.92 -18.86
C GLU A 195 7.00 -1.87 -17.72
N GLU A 196 7.95 -2.36 -16.93
CA GLU A 196 7.68 -3.45 -15.98
C GLU A 196 8.21 -3.24 -14.56
N ILE A 197 7.48 -3.81 -13.60
CA ILE A 197 7.95 -4.00 -12.23
C ILE A 197 8.11 -5.49 -11.99
N ASP A 198 9.33 -5.90 -11.68
CA ASP A 198 9.68 -7.26 -11.34
C ASP A 198 9.90 -7.45 -9.85
N ARG A 199 9.87 -8.71 -9.43
CA ARG A 199 10.13 -9.09 -8.04
C ARG A 199 10.85 -10.42 -7.94
N VAL A 200 11.91 -10.45 -7.12
CA VAL A 200 12.50 -11.69 -6.61
C VAL A 200 12.08 -11.84 -5.15
N ALA A 201 11.51 -12.99 -4.79
CA ALA A 201 11.12 -13.23 -3.40
C ALA A 201 12.35 -13.25 -2.48
N GLY A 202 12.20 -12.75 -1.25
CA GLY A 202 13.27 -12.79 -0.26
C GLY A 202 13.82 -14.20 -0.03
N GLY A 203 15.14 -14.34 -0.16
CA GLY A 203 15.84 -15.64 -0.01
C GLY A 203 15.77 -16.56 -1.23
N ASP A 204 15.11 -16.16 -2.33
CA ASP A 204 15.16 -16.91 -3.58
C ASP A 204 16.49 -16.67 -4.31
N THR A 205 17.35 -17.67 -4.27
CA THR A 205 18.67 -17.67 -4.93
C THR A 205 18.71 -18.57 -6.16
N SER A 206 17.57 -18.80 -6.81
CA SER A 206 17.47 -19.67 -8.00
C SER A 206 18.11 -19.09 -9.25
N GLY A 207 18.38 -17.78 -9.28
CA GLY A 207 18.90 -17.10 -10.47
C GLY A 207 17.80 -16.81 -11.47
N VAL A 208 16.77 -16.08 -11.05
CA VAL A 208 15.60 -15.84 -11.90
C VAL A 208 15.98 -15.10 -13.19
N ASN A 209 15.37 -15.53 -14.30
CA ASN A 209 15.49 -14.94 -15.63
C ASN A 209 14.17 -14.22 -15.98
N PHE A 210 14.20 -12.90 -16.14
CA PHE A 210 13.02 -12.09 -16.52
C PHE A 210 12.75 -12.06 -18.03
N GLY A 211 13.66 -12.63 -18.82
CA GLY A 211 13.40 -12.94 -20.21
C GLY A 211 13.80 -11.86 -21.21
N TRP A 212 14.25 -10.67 -20.86
CA TRP A 212 14.78 -9.73 -21.86
C TRP A 212 16.01 -10.32 -22.58
N SER A 213 16.11 -10.32 -23.91
CA SER A 213 15.21 -9.72 -24.91
C SER A 213 14.24 -10.69 -25.59
N CYS A 214 14.09 -11.90 -25.05
CA CYS A 214 13.08 -12.87 -25.47
C CYS A 214 11.65 -12.39 -25.22
N LEU A 215 11.44 -11.85 -24.03
CA LEU A 215 10.21 -11.25 -23.58
C LEU A 215 10.43 -9.77 -23.30
N GLU A 216 9.38 -9.00 -23.52
CA GLU A 216 9.22 -7.67 -22.95
C GLU A 216 7.88 -7.69 -22.22
N GLY A 217 7.89 -7.57 -20.88
CA GLY A 217 6.70 -7.82 -20.08
C GLY A 217 6.13 -9.23 -20.29
N PHE A 218 4.82 -9.31 -20.56
CA PHE A 218 4.13 -10.58 -20.84
C PHE A 218 4.15 -10.99 -22.32
N ALA A 219 4.89 -10.29 -23.19
CA ALA A 219 4.84 -10.47 -24.63
C ALA A 219 6.16 -11.00 -25.19
N ASP A 220 6.06 -11.90 -26.16
CA ASP A 220 7.19 -12.29 -27.01
C ASP A 220 7.76 -11.04 -27.72
N PHE A 221 9.07 -10.87 -27.66
CA PHE A 221 9.79 -9.76 -28.28
C PHE A 221 10.69 -10.26 -29.43
N ASP A 222 11.88 -10.80 -29.13
CA ASP A 222 12.75 -11.44 -30.13
C ASP A 222 13.02 -12.91 -29.79
N VAL A 223 12.10 -13.78 -30.19
CA VAL A 223 12.17 -15.23 -29.92
C VAL A 223 13.33 -15.93 -30.63
N SER A 224 14.04 -15.25 -31.54
CA SER A 224 15.09 -15.89 -32.34
C SER A 224 16.36 -16.18 -31.54
N ASP A 225 16.58 -15.46 -30.44
CA ASP A 225 17.71 -15.64 -29.51
C ASP A 225 17.36 -16.51 -28.28
N CYS A 226 16.13 -17.03 -28.20
CA CYS A 226 15.55 -17.64 -26.99
C CYS A 226 15.79 -19.15 -26.88
N VAL A 227 17.03 -19.56 -27.06
CA VAL A 227 17.39 -20.97 -27.15
C VAL A 227 17.77 -21.51 -25.77
N GLY A 228 16.91 -22.36 -25.19
CA GLY A 228 17.31 -23.30 -24.14
C GLY A 228 16.75 -23.05 -22.74
N GLU A 229 16.02 -21.97 -22.50
CA GLU A 229 15.34 -21.74 -21.22
C GLU A 229 13.92 -22.32 -21.21
N PRO A 230 13.57 -23.18 -20.23
CA PRO A 230 12.24 -23.78 -20.18
C PRO A 230 11.18 -22.81 -19.63
N THR A 231 11.58 -21.78 -18.87
CA THR A 231 10.66 -20.87 -18.16
C THR A 231 11.31 -19.52 -17.87
N TYR A 232 10.61 -18.43 -18.18
CA TYR A 232 10.91 -17.07 -17.72
C TYR A 232 10.05 -16.71 -16.51
N THR A 233 10.50 -15.72 -15.74
CA THR A 233 9.76 -15.17 -14.61
C THR A 233 8.94 -13.96 -15.07
N ASP A 234 7.63 -14.06 -14.91
CA ASP A 234 6.70 -12.98 -15.25
C ASP A 234 6.88 -11.75 -14.34
N PRO A 235 6.72 -10.52 -14.87
CA PRO A 235 6.71 -9.31 -14.06
C PRO A 235 5.49 -9.29 -13.13
N VAL A 236 5.60 -8.54 -12.03
CA VAL A 236 4.47 -8.30 -11.13
C VAL A 236 3.40 -7.45 -11.80
N THR A 237 3.81 -6.47 -12.59
CA THR A 237 2.90 -5.64 -13.38
C THR A 237 3.62 -5.05 -14.59
N VAL A 238 2.86 -4.77 -15.65
CA VAL A 238 3.32 -4.05 -16.83
C VAL A 238 2.45 -2.84 -17.11
N GLN A 239 3.02 -1.81 -17.72
CA GLN A 239 2.29 -0.65 -18.23
C GLN A 239 2.66 -0.43 -19.69
N ALA A 240 1.67 -0.15 -20.53
CA ALA A 240 1.91 0.03 -21.96
C ALA A 240 2.87 1.19 -22.19
N HIS A 241 3.92 0.92 -22.95
CA HIS A 241 4.91 1.91 -23.31
C HIS A 241 4.33 2.90 -24.34
N SER A 242 4.86 4.13 -24.35
CA SER A 242 4.30 5.25 -25.10
C SER A 242 4.37 5.06 -26.62
N ILE A 243 5.36 4.29 -27.08
CA ILE A 243 5.50 3.91 -28.49
C ILE A 243 4.38 2.94 -28.91
N ASN A 244 3.89 2.11 -27.99
CA ASN A 244 2.81 1.15 -28.20
C ASN A 244 1.44 1.68 -27.73
N GLY A 245 1.23 3.00 -27.81
CA GLY A 245 -0.06 3.64 -27.53
C GLY A 245 -0.42 3.77 -26.05
N GLY A 246 0.50 3.44 -25.14
CA GLY A 246 0.40 3.74 -23.72
C GLY A 246 0.89 5.15 -23.37
N ASN A 247 1.19 5.37 -22.09
CA ASN A 247 1.66 6.67 -21.60
C ASN A 247 3.01 6.60 -20.87
N PHE A 248 3.48 5.38 -20.56
CA PHE A 248 4.72 5.16 -19.81
C PHE A 248 5.93 5.19 -20.76
N CYS A 249 7.12 5.52 -20.25
CA CYS A 249 8.34 5.60 -21.06
C CYS A 249 9.62 5.17 -20.33
N ALA A 250 9.59 5.17 -19.00
CA ALA A 250 10.67 4.69 -18.15
C ALA A 250 10.11 4.53 -16.73
N VAL A 251 9.77 3.30 -16.37
CA VAL A 251 9.34 2.94 -15.02
C VAL A 251 10.46 3.16 -14.01
N ILE A 252 10.04 3.61 -12.84
CA ILE A 252 10.90 3.94 -11.72
C ILE A 252 10.35 3.17 -10.52
N ALA A 253 11.02 2.07 -10.18
CA ALA A 253 10.78 1.41 -8.91
C ALA A 253 11.07 2.34 -7.73
N GLY A 254 10.26 2.18 -6.68
CA GLY A 254 10.40 2.89 -5.43
C GLY A 254 10.60 1.91 -4.28
N GLU A 255 9.83 2.09 -3.22
CA GLU A 255 10.05 1.43 -1.93
C GLU A 255 8.74 0.87 -1.38
N VAL A 256 8.85 -0.13 -0.51
CA VAL A 256 7.74 -0.54 0.37
C VAL A 256 7.63 0.46 1.52
N TYR A 257 6.42 0.98 1.76
CA TYR A 257 6.20 1.93 2.83
C TYR A 257 6.14 1.25 4.20
N HIS A 258 7.03 1.67 5.09
CA HIS A 258 7.12 1.22 6.50
C HIS A 258 7.00 2.36 7.52
N GLY A 259 6.74 3.59 7.08
CA GLY A 259 6.65 4.78 7.95
C GLY A 259 5.45 4.79 8.88
N ALA A 260 5.59 5.35 10.09
CA ALA A 260 4.52 5.29 11.09
C ALA A 260 3.36 6.27 10.82
N LEU A 261 3.55 7.31 9.99
CA LEU A 261 2.59 8.41 9.88
C LEU A 261 1.35 8.08 9.04
N TYR A 262 1.46 7.15 8.09
CA TYR A 262 0.40 6.84 7.13
C TYR A 262 0.01 5.36 7.16
N PRO A 263 -0.81 4.91 8.14
CA PRO A 263 -1.18 3.51 8.31
C PRO A 263 -1.76 2.84 7.06
N ARG A 264 -2.46 3.59 6.20
CA ARG A 264 -3.04 3.03 4.95
C ARG A 264 -2.03 2.77 3.85
N MET A 265 -0.83 3.32 3.97
CA MET A 265 0.27 3.09 3.04
C MET A 265 1.11 1.87 3.45
N GLN A 266 0.97 1.37 4.68
CA GLN A 266 1.74 0.25 5.22
C GLN A 266 1.75 -0.97 4.31
N GLY A 267 2.95 -1.49 4.04
CA GLY A 267 3.17 -2.68 3.22
C GLY A 267 2.88 -2.51 1.73
N ARG A 268 2.55 -1.30 1.25
CA ARG A 268 2.37 -1.03 -0.18
C ARG A 268 3.73 -0.75 -0.81
N PHE A 269 4.02 -1.37 -1.95
CA PHE A 269 5.16 -1.00 -2.78
C PHE A 269 4.78 0.19 -3.67
N PHE A 270 5.58 1.25 -3.66
CA PHE A 270 5.36 2.46 -4.45
C PHE A 270 6.27 2.49 -5.67
N TYR A 271 5.72 2.86 -6.83
CA TYR A 271 6.49 3.08 -8.04
C TYR A 271 5.88 4.22 -8.86
N THR A 272 6.61 4.69 -9.87
CA THR A 272 6.18 5.76 -10.78
C THR A 272 6.77 5.52 -12.16
N ASP A 273 6.50 6.43 -13.09
CA ASP A 273 7.17 6.50 -14.38
C ASP A 273 7.71 7.92 -14.63
N TYR A 274 8.81 8.00 -15.36
CA TYR A 274 9.51 9.27 -15.64
C TYR A 274 8.63 10.23 -16.45
N CYS A 275 7.87 9.75 -17.44
CA CYS A 275 7.09 10.61 -18.34
C CYS A 275 5.75 11.05 -17.75
N THR A 276 5.03 10.14 -17.12
CA THR A 276 3.72 10.41 -16.53
C THR A 276 3.82 11.05 -15.17
N GLY A 277 4.85 10.70 -14.38
CA GLY A 277 5.06 11.16 -13.00
C GLY A 277 4.05 10.65 -11.97
N GLY A 278 3.04 9.87 -12.39
CA GLY A 278 2.00 9.37 -11.50
C GLY A 278 2.53 8.32 -10.53
N VAL A 279 2.27 8.51 -9.23
CA VAL A 279 2.69 7.57 -8.18
C VAL A 279 1.62 6.49 -8.03
N ARG A 280 2.05 5.24 -8.21
CA ARG A 280 1.24 4.03 -8.14
C ARG A 280 1.65 3.16 -6.97
N THR A 281 0.77 2.25 -6.57
CA THR A 281 1.03 1.29 -5.49
C THR A 281 0.66 -0.12 -5.89
N LEU A 282 1.48 -1.09 -5.49
CA LEU A 282 1.18 -2.52 -5.56
C LEU A 282 0.87 -3.05 -4.16
N THR A 283 -0.19 -3.86 -4.07
CA THR A 283 -0.54 -4.61 -2.85
C THR A 283 -0.90 -6.05 -3.19
N PRO A 284 -0.46 -7.05 -2.40
CA PRO A 284 -0.87 -8.43 -2.62
C PRO A 284 -2.39 -8.57 -2.68
N ASP A 285 -2.90 -9.33 -3.66
CA ASP A 285 -4.33 -9.57 -3.84
C ASP A 285 -4.86 -10.76 -3.01
N GLY A 286 -3.97 -11.48 -2.33
CA GLY A 286 -4.27 -12.68 -1.54
C GLY A 286 -4.29 -13.99 -2.33
N ASN A 287 -4.11 -13.95 -3.66
CA ASN A 287 -4.12 -15.10 -4.57
C ASN A 287 -2.78 -15.28 -5.31
N GLY A 288 -1.72 -14.65 -4.83
CA GLY A 288 -0.38 -14.69 -5.44
C GLY A 288 -0.13 -13.58 -6.47
N GLY A 289 -1.10 -12.71 -6.73
CA GLY A 289 -0.96 -11.54 -7.59
C GLY A 289 -0.91 -10.24 -6.80
N TYR A 290 -0.97 -9.12 -7.54
CA TYR A 290 -0.94 -7.77 -6.98
C TYR A 290 -2.05 -6.91 -7.58
N VAL A 291 -2.66 -6.09 -6.74
CA VAL A 291 -3.52 -4.99 -7.16
C VAL A 291 -2.64 -3.77 -7.42
N ASP A 292 -2.59 -3.35 -8.69
CA ASP A 292 -1.98 -2.09 -9.10
C ASP A 292 -3.02 -0.95 -9.08
N GLN A 293 -2.70 0.09 -8.30
CA GLN A 293 -3.55 1.25 -8.13
C GLN A 293 -2.78 2.55 -8.34
N LEU A 294 -3.31 3.44 -9.17
CA LEU A 294 -2.87 4.83 -9.22
C LEU A 294 -3.26 5.54 -7.91
N GLY A 295 -2.25 5.91 -7.12
CA GLY A 295 -2.45 6.63 -5.86
C GLY A 295 -2.59 8.14 -6.08
N VAL A 296 -1.62 8.74 -6.78
CA VAL A 296 -1.58 10.19 -7.04
C VAL A 296 -1.20 10.45 -8.49
N ALA A 297 -2.05 11.14 -9.22
CA ALA A 297 -1.68 11.72 -10.51
C ALA A 297 -0.79 12.95 -10.28
N VAL A 298 0.37 12.99 -10.95
CA VAL A 298 1.25 14.16 -10.97
C VAL A 298 1.32 14.66 -12.41
N PRO A 299 1.00 15.93 -12.71
CA PRO A 299 0.80 16.37 -14.09
C PRO A 299 2.10 16.83 -14.78
N PHE A 300 3.25 16.23 -14.45
CA PHE A 300 4.53 16.60 -15.07
C PHE A 300 5.58 15.47 -14.98
N PRO A 301 6.46 15.37 -16.00
CA PRO A 301 7.51 14.36 -16.07
C PRO A 301 8.69 14.67 -15.13
N GLY A 302 9.69 13.79 -15.16
CA GLY A 302 10.98 13.99 -14.53
C GLY A 302 11.18 13.24 -13.22
N MET A 303 10.25 12.34 -12.85
CA MET A 303 10.40 11.53 -11.64
C MET A 303 11.53 10.52 -11.81
N SER A 304 12.45 10.47 -10.84
CA SER A 304 13.72 9.76 -10.99
C SER A 304 14.04 8.74 -9.90
N SER A 305 13.36 8.81 -8.76
CA SER A 305 13.48 7.85 -7.66
C SER A 305 12.42 8.15 -6.61
N ILE A 306 11.91 7.10 -5.97
CA ILE A 306 11.26 7.15 -4.66
C ILE A 306 12.22 6.52 -3.66
N GLY A 307 12.42 7.15 -2.51
CA GLY A 307 13.29 6.64 -1.44
C GLY A 307 12.70 6.89 -0.07
N ALA A 308 13.09 6.06 0.91
CA ALA A 308 12.66 6.19 2.29
C ALA A 308 13.61 7.07 3.12
N GLY A 309 13.05 7.90 4.00
CA GLY A 309 13.78 8.50 5.10
C GLY A 309 14.05 7.49 6.22
N ALA A 310 14.88 7.86 7.19
CA ALA A 310 15.14 7.02 8.37
C ALA A 310 13.89 6.77 9.24
N ASP A 311 12.84 7.57 9.04
CA ASP A 311 11.51 7.44 9.64
C ASP A 311 10.59 6.48 8.87
N GLY A 312 11.04 5.89 7.76
CA GLY A 312 10.25 5.04 6.87
C GLY A 312 9.28 5.82 5.97
N GLU A 313 9.28 7.15 6.05
CA GLU A 313 8.43 7.99 5.21
C GLU A 313 9.05 8.15 3.82
N LEU A 314 8.20 8.19 2.79
CA LEU A 314 8.67 8.18 1.41
C LEU A 314 8.79 9.59 0.80
N TYR A 315 9.83 9.75 -0.02
CA TYR A 315 10.14 10.96 -0.74
C TYR A 315 10.32 10.63 -2.23
N LEU A 316 9.83 11.51 -3.10
CA LEU A 316 9.90 11.42 -4.55
C LEU A 316 10.84 12.50 -5.07
N THR A 317 11.79 12.13 -5.92
CA THR A 317 12.74 13.05 -6.55
C THR A 317 12.33 13.36 -7.98
N ASN A 318 12.45 14.64 -8.37
CA ASN A 318 12.22 15.10 -9.73
C ASN A 318 13.48 15.78 -10.27
N VAL A 319 14.11 15.14 -11.25
CA VAL A 319 15.37 15.62 -11.85
C VAL A 319 15.15 16.80 -12.80
N SER A 320 14.00 16.89 -13.48
CA SER A 320 13.71 17.97 -14.43
C SER A 320 13.46 19.32 -13.74
N GLN A 321 12.92 19.30 -12.53
CA GLN A 321 12.61 20.50 -11.73
C GLN A 321 13.61 20.73 -10.59
N GLY A 322 14.48 19.75 -10.29
CA GLY A 322 15.41 19.81 -9.17
C GLY A 322 14.70 19.85 -7.81
N ARG A 323 13.68 19.01 -7.61
CA ARG A 323 12.82 19.02 -6.41
C ARG A 323 12.75 17.67 -5.73
N VAL A 324 12.53 17.71 -4.42
CA VAL A 324 12.17 16.56 -3.60
C VAL A 324 10.79 16.82 -3.01
N TYR A 325 9.90 15.84 -3.15
CA TYR A 325 8.53 15.87 -2.65
C TYR A 325 8.37 14.82 -1.55
N LYS A 326 7.66 15.13 -0.46
CA LYS A 326 7.24 14.11 0.51
C LYS A 326 5.94 13.49 0.05
N ILE A 327 5.87 12.16 -0.04
CA ILE A 327 4.63 11.44 -0.31
C ILE A 327 3.83 11.39 0.99
N LYS A 328 2.56 11.79 0.92
CA LYS A 328 1.69 11.87 2.10
C LYS A 328 0.32 11.30 1.81
N ASP A 329 -0.21 10.55 2.77
CA ASP A 329 -1.65 10.37 2.84
C ASP A 329 -2.29 11.67 3.33
N LYS A 330 -3.14 12.29 2.50
CA LYS A 330 -3.91 13.49 2.88
C LYS A 330 -4.89 13.22 4.00
N CYS A 331 -5.27 11.96 4.19
CA CYS A 331 -6.11 11.52 5.28
C CYS A 331 -5.52 10.32 6.03
N PRO A 332 -4.51 10.58 6.89
CA PRO A 332 -3.86 9.55 7.69
C PRO A 332 -4.78 8.95 8.76
N MET A 333 -5.89 9.61 9.07
CA MET A 333 -6.76 9.25 10.18
C MET A 333 -7.50 7.93 9.90
N ASP A 334 -7.63 7.12 10.96
CA ASP A 334 -8.45 5.92 10.93
C ASP A 334 -9.93 6.24 10.64
N ALA A 335 -10.65 5.25 10.10
CA ALA A 335 -12.10 5.38 9.99
C ALA A 335 -12.70 5.55 11.40
N PRO A 336 -13.73 6.39 11.57
CA PRO A 336 -14.39 6.54 12.86
C PRO A 336 -14.99 5.20 13.28
N VAL A 337 -14.86 4.86 14.57
CA VAL A 337 -15.46 3.66 15.16
C VAL A 337 -16.69 4.07 15.95
N ILE A 338 -17.75 3.25 15.90
CA ILE A 338 -18.97 3.43 16.68
C ILE A 338 -18.88 2.57 17.95
N LEU A 339 -18.92 3.21 19.11
CA LEU A 339 -18.90 2.56 20.42
C LEU A 339 -20.29 2.71 21.09
N PRO A 340 -20.94 1.61 21.48
CA PRO A 340 -22.23 1.65 22.16
C PRO A 340 -22.09 1.98 23.65
N ASP A 341 -22.99 2.82 24.17
CA ASP A 341 -23.22 3.09 25.59
C ASP A 341 -24.74 3.13 25.87
N GLY A 342 -25.33 1.97 26.14
CA GLY A 342 -26.78 1.82 26.22
C GLY A 342 -27.46 2.12 24.88
N ASN A 343 -28.34 3.12 24.84
CA ASN A 343 -28.95 3.63 23.59
C ASN A 343 -28.14 4.78 22.97
N ASN A 344 -27.03 5.19 23.57
CA ASN A 344 -26.14 6.15 22.95
C ASN A 344 -25.14 5.42 22.04
N LEU A 345 -24.86 6.03 20.89
CA LEU A 345 -23.76 5.63 20.02
C LEU A 345 -22.75 6.77 19.97
N VAL A 346 -21.50 6.46 20.27
CA VAL A 346 -20.40 7.42 20.34
C VAL A 346 -19.42 7.14 19.20
N SER A 347 -19.16 8.13 18.37
CA SER A 347 -18.12 8.06 17.33
C SER A 347 -16.74 8.44 17.89
N SER A 348 -15.68 8.04 17.20
CA SER A 348 -14.33 8.60 17.41
C SER A 348 -14.30 10.14 17.35
N GLU A 349 -13.31 10.77 17.96
CA GLU A 349 -13.17 12.23 17.97
C GLU A 349 -12.87 12.78 16.56
N ALA A 350 -13.58 13.83 16.17
CA ALA A 350 -13.46 14.51 14.89
C ALA A 350 -14.01 15.95 15.00
N ALA A 351 -13.80 16.77 13.96
CA ALA A 351 -14.25 18.16 13.94
C ALA A 351 -15.75 18.31 13.63
N SER A 352 -16.34 17.39 12.85
CA SER A 352 -17.78 17.36 12.59
C SER A 352 -18.29 15.94 12.30
N TYR A 353 -19.61 15.75 12.42
CA TYR A 353 -20.28 14.46 12.35
C TYR A 353 -21.53 14.53 11.47
N GLU A 354 -21.82 13.44 10.78
CA GLU A 354 -23.05 13.18 10.05
C GLU A 354 -23.39 11.70 10.18
N TRP A 355 -24.41 11.39 10.98
CA TRP A 355 -24.86 10.01 11.19
C TRP A 355 -25.90 9.59 10.17
N PHE A 356 -25.96 8.28 9.90
CA PHE A 356 -26.92 7.64 9.02
C PHE A 356 -27.55 6.44 9.73
N LEU A 357 -28.83 6.18 9.43
CA LEU A 357 -29.57 4.98 9.81
C LEU A 357 -30.02 4.27 8.53
N ASP A 358 -29.57 3.04 8.33
CA ASP A 358 -29.83 2.22 7.14
C ASP A 358 -29.53 2.97 5.83
N GLY A 359 -28.44 3.76 5.85
CA GLY A 359 -27.96 4.57 4.72
C GLY A 359 -28.65 5.92 4.55
N MET A 360 -29.67 6.25 5.34
CA MET A 360 -30.37 7.53 5.27
C MET A 360 -29.86 8.50 6.35
N PRO A 361 -29.72 9.82 6.06
CA PRO A 361 -29.28 10.79 7.06
C PRO A 361 -30.12 10.75 8.34
N PHE A 362 -29.45 10.70 9.49
CA PHE A 362 -30.07 10.66 10.80
C PHE A 362 -30.34 12.10 11.28
N PRO A 363 -31.61 12.48 11.58
CA PRO A 363 -31.98 13.88 11.84
C PRO A 363 -31.22 14.59 12.97
N GLU A 364 -30.77 13.85 13.99
CA GLU A 364 -30.00 14.36 15.14
C GLU A 364 -28.51 14.00 15.05
N GLY A 365 -28.05 13.70 13.84
CA GLY A 365 -26.76 13.10 13.54
C GLY A 365 -25.59 14.07 13.41
N SER A 366 -25.57 15.23 14.07
CA SER A 366 -24.52 16.25 13.88
C SER A 366 -23.47 16.31 14.99
N THR A 367 -23.58 15.46 16.00
CA THR A 367 -22.67 15.45 17.16
C THR A 367 -21.92 14.11 17.27
N GLN A 368 -20.87 14.08 18.10
CA GLN A 368 -20.08 12.87 18.33
C GLN A 368 -20.92 11.74 18.92
N THR A 369 -21.90 12.07 19.76
CA THR A 369 -22.75 11.11 20.45
C THR A 369 -24.20 11.32 20.06
N ILE A 370 -24.84 10.29 19.53
CA ILE A 370 -26.27 10.32 19.21
C ILE A 370 -27.06 9.39 20.12
N PHE A 371 -28.33 9.70 20.34
CA PHE A 371 -29.28 8.76 20.94
C PHE A 371 -29.96 7.93 19.84
N ALA A 372 -29.63 6.64 19.77
CA ALA A 372 -30.18 5.70 18.78
C ALA A 372 -31.59 5.22 19.19
N TRP A 373 -32.60 5.99 18.79
CA TRP A 373 -34.01 5.69 19.09
C TRP A 373 -34.64 4.61 18.19
N ALA A 374 -33.95 4.16 17.15
CA ALA A 374 -34.42 3.11 16.25
C ALA A 374 -33.44 1.95 16.20
N THR A 375 -33.97 0.76 15.91
CA THR A 375 -33.16 -0.41 15.56
C THR A 375 -32.77 -0.31 14.08
N GLY A 376 -31.51 -0.58 13.77
CA GLY A 376 -31.00 -0.61 12.40
C GLY A 376 -29.48 -0.46 12.34
N ASN A 377 -28.95 -0.33 11.13
CA ASN A 377 -27.52 -0.14 10.92
C ASN A 377 -27.17 1.34 10.96
N TYR A 378 -26.42 1.75 11.97
CA TYR A 378 -25.91 3.09 12.10
C TYR A 378 -24.52 3.21 11.47
N SER A 379 -24.29 4.25 10.70
CA SER A 379 -22.93 4.64 10.28
C SER A 379 -22.73 6.13 10.55
N VAL A 380 -21.47 6.55 10.62
CA VAL A 380 -21.13 7.97 10.81
C VAL A 380 -20.07 8.39 9.83
N ARG A 381 -20.33 9.51 9.15
CA ARG A 381 -19.35 10.24 8.36
C ARG A 381 -18.80 11.37 9.22
N VAL A 382 -17.48 11.45 9.35
CA VAL A 382 -16.80 12.49 10.12
C VAL A 382 -15.90 13.33 9.25
N THR A 383 -15.75 14.60 9.59
CA THR A 383 -14.70 15.47 9.03
C THR A 383 -13.68 15.78 10.12
N PHE A 384 -12.41 15.48 9.87
CA PHE A 384 -11.30 15.80 10.79
C PHE A 384 -10.84 17.25 10.63
N ALA A 385 -10.06 17.75 11.59
CA ALA A 385 -9.57 19.14 11.61
C ALA A 385 -8.75 19.53 10.35
N ASN A 386 -8.10 18.56 9.70
CA ASN A 386 -7.37 18.75 8.45
C ASN A 386 -8.27 18.73 7.19
N GLY A 387 -9.59 18.65 7.35
CA GLY A 387 -10.57 18.59 6.27
C GLY A 387 -10.81 17.20 5.69
N CYS A 388 -10.15 16.16 6.20
CA CYS A 388 -10.42 14.81 5.72
C CYS A 388 -11.82 14.34 6.12
N VAL A 389 -12.54 13.73 5.17
CA VAL A 389 -13.81 13.05 5.41
C VAL A 389 -13.62 11.51 5.40
N LYS A 390 -14.10 10.83 6.45
CA LYS A 390 -14.12 9.35 6.57
C LYS A 390 -15.49 8.87 7.00
N GLN A 391 -15.83 7.62 6.66
CA GLN A 391 -17.06 6.97 7.08
C GLN A 391 -16.74 5.71 7.87
N SER A 392 -17.53 5.43 8.91
CA SER A 392 -17.41 4.21 9.71
C SER A 392 -17.94 3.00 8.95
N GLU A 393 -17.51 1.81 9.37
CA GLU A 393 -18.28 0.60 9.12
C GLU A 393 -19.68 0.71 9.77
N PRO A 394 -20.73 0.11 9.20
CA PRO A 394 -22.05 0.08 9.82
C PRO A 394 -22.04 -0.72 11.13
N TYR A 395 -22.67 -0.17 12.16
CA TYR A 395 -22.91 -0.82 13.44
C TYR A 395 -24.40 -1.10 13.62
N PHE A 396 -24.76 -2.38 13.78
CA PHE A 396 -26.15 -2.75 14.04
C PHE A 396 -26.52 -2.47 15.51
N HIS A 397 -27.45 -1.54 15.72
CA HIS A 397 -27.98 -1.19 17.04
C HIS A 397 -29.40 -1.75 17.23
N LEU A 398 -29.66 -2.32 18.41
CA LEU A 398 -31.00 -2.72 18.84
C LEU A 398 -31.50 -1.72 19.90
N SER A 399 -32.43 -0.84 19.53
CA SER A 399 -32.90 0.19 20.46
C SER A 399 -33.78 -0.40 21.57
N THR A 400 -33.43 -0.07 22.81
CA THR A 400 -34.20 -0.42 24.01
C THR A 400 -35.06 0.74 24.53
N SER A 401 -35.00 1.90 23.87
CA SER A 401 -35.65 3.14 24.30
C SER A 401 -37.18 3.15 24.09
N LEU A 402 -37.88 3.93 24.91
CA LEU A 402 -39.33 4.21 24.86
C LEU A 402 -39.69 5.49 24.07
N HIS A 403 -38.71 6.17 23.46
CA HIS A 403 -38.93 7.40 22.69
C HIS A 403 -38.91 7.10 21.19
N GLY A 404 -40.06 6.69 20.67
CA GLY A 404 -40.39 6.89 19.26
C GLY A 404 -41.19 8.20 19.08
N PRO A 405 -41.14 8.83 17.90
CA PRO A 405 -41.92 10.03 17.63
C PRO A 405 -43.41 9.75 17.82
N ALA A 406 -44.11 10.71 18.44
CA ALA A 406 -45.49 10.61 18.85
C ALA A 406 -46.45 10.20 17.72
N GLN A 407 -46.87 8.93 17.72
CA GLN A 407 -48.18 8.52 17.23
C GLN A 407 -48.86 7.76 18.37
N SER A 408 -49.90 8.38 18.92
CA SER A 408 -50.88 7.84 19.87
C SER A 408 -50.43 6.59 20.62
N ALA A 409 -49.65 6.78 21.69
CA ALA A 409 -49.09 5.70 22.48
C ALA A 409 -50.21 4.74 22.93
N LEU A 410 -50.13 3.50 22.48
CA LEU A 410 -50.96 2.40 22.95
C LEU A 410 -50.80 2.28 24.48
N LEU A 411 -51.86 2.53 25.23
CA LEU A 411 -51.85 2.35 26.67
C LEU A 411 -51.94 0.86 26.99
N VAL A 412 -50.89 0.26 27.56
CA VAL A 412 -50.84 -1.13 28.01
C VAL A 412 -50.42 -1.15 29.48
N PHE A 413 -51.23 -1.70 30.38
CA PHE A 413 -50.99 -1.65 31.82
C PHE A 413 -51.65 -2.81 32.58
N PRO A 414 -51.12 -3.27 33.73
CA PRO A 414 -49.84 -2.87 34.32
C PRO A 414 -48.64 -3.34 33.49
N GLN A 415 -47.50 -2.67 33.68
CA GLN A 415 -46.22 -3.02 33.07
C GLN A 415 -45.13 -2.97 34.16
N PRO A 416 -44.56 -4.10 34.59
CA PRO A 416 -44.84 -5.46 34.13
C PRO A 416 -46.21 -5.99 34.61
N ALA A 417 -46.77 -6.95 33.87
CA ALA A 417 -47.99 -7.67 34.24
C ALA A 417 -47.66 -9.06 34.80
N SER A 418 -48.38 -9.48 35.84
CA SER A 418 -48.27 -10.82 36.45
C SER A 418 -49.48 -11.72 36.16
N SER A 419 -50.57 -11.15 35.67
CA SER A 419 -51.80 -11.91 35.40
C SER A 419 -52.61 -11.27 34.28
N LEU A 420 -53.35 -10.19 34.54
CA LEU A 420 -54.12 -9.50 33.51
C LEU A 420 -53.39 -8.25 33.04
N VAL A 421 -53.38 -8.04 31.72
CA VAL A 421 -52.95 -6.79 31.10
C VAL A 421 -54.11 -6.14 30.35
N TRP A 422 -54.32 -4.85 30.63
CA TRP A 422 -55.31 -4.00 29.98
C TRP A 422 -54.66 -3.22 28.85
N MET A 423 -55.33 -3.14 27.72
CA MET A 423 -54.85 -2.42 26.55
C MET A 423 -55.98 -1.63 25.87
N GLU A 424 -55.68 -0.40 25.45
CA GLU A 424 -56.58 0.38 24.59
C GLU A 424 -56.41 -0.04 23.14
N VAL A 425 -57.50 -0.28 22.42
CA VAL A 425 -57.45 -0.85 21.08
C VAL A 425 -58.14 0.08 20.09
N GLN A 426 -57.48 0.32 18.95
CA GLN A 426 -58.07 1.10 17.85
C GLN A 426 -59.30 0.40 17.25
N GLU A 427 -60.24 1.21 16.78
CA GLU A 427 -61.43 0.73 16.08
C GLU A 427 -61.03 -0.09 14.83
N GLY A 428 -61.67 -1.25 14.64
CA GLY A 428 -61.41 -2.13 13.49
C GLY A 428 -60.39 -3.26 13.74
N VAL A 429 -59.64 -3.22 14.84
CA VAL A 429 -58.82 -4.36 15.27
C VAL A 429 -59.72 -5.51 15.72
N THR A 430 -59.39 -6.72 15.29
CA THR A 430 -60.13 -7.94 15.67
C THR A 430 -59.28 -9.00 16.34
N THR A 431 -57.95 -8.85 16.32
CA THR A 431 -57.04 -9.86 16.89
C THR A 431 -55.84 -9.19 17.55
N VAL A 432 -55.38 -9.73 18.68
CA VAL A 432 -54.09 -9.39 19.29
C VAL A 432 -53.20 -10.62 19.24
N ARG A 433 -52.05 -10.47 18.59
CA ARG A 433 -51.00 -11.49 18.54
C ARG A 433 -49.84 -11.05 19.43
N VAL A 434 -49.46 -11.88 20.39
CA VAL A 434 -48.30 -11.65 21.25
C VAL A 434 -47.14 -12.49 20.74
N VAL A 435 -45.99 -11.86 20.54
CA VAL A 435 -44.77 -12.51 20.05
C VAL A 435 -43.62 -12.35 21.03
N ASP A 436 -42.81 -13.39 21.16
CA ASP A 436 -41.54 -13.33 21.90
C ASP A 436 -40.46 -12.57 21.11
N VAL A 437 -39.31 -12.34 21.74
CA VAL A 437 -38.15 -11.66 21.13
C VAL A 437 -37.56 -12.38 19.91
N SER A 438 -37.88 -13.67 19.72
CA SER A 438 -37.50 -14.44 18.53
C SER A 438 -38.55 -14.39 17.41
N GLY A 439 -39.63 -13.61 17.59
CA GLY A 439 -40.71 -13.45 16.62
C GLY A 439 -41.74 -14.59 16.61
N ARG A 440 -41.64 -15.54 17.55
CA ARG A 440 -42.59 -16.66 17.67
C ARG A 440 -43.87 -16.18 18.35
N THR A 441 -45.02 -16.59 17.80
CA THR A 441 -46.31 -16.33 18.45
C THR A 441 -46.40 -17.12 19.74
N VAL A 442 -46.54 -16.43 20.86
CA VAL A 442 -46.75 -17.06 22.17
C VAL A 442 -48.21 -17.02 22.60
N LEU A 443 -48.97 -16.04 22.11
CA LEU A 443 -50.40 -15.92 22.39
C LEU A 443 -51.11 -15.27 21.20
N LEU A 444 -52.34 -15.69 20.93
CA LEU A 444 -53.19 -15.11 19.89
C LEU A 444 -54.64 -15.08 20.39
N GLU A 445 -55.17 -13.87 20.58
CA GLU A 445 -56.51 -13.63 21.13
C GLU A 445 -57.40 -12.93 20.11
N ARG A 446 -58.66 -13.35 19.97
CA ARG A 446 -59.66 -12.64 19.17
C ARG A 446 -60.44 -11.66 20.04
N LEU A 447 -60.53 -10.42 19.60
CA LEU A 447 -61.23 -9.36 20.33
C LEU A 447 -62.71 -9.27 19.91
N GLU A 448 -63.58 -8.97 20.87
CA GLU A 448 -65.01 -8.72 20.60
C GLU A 448 -65.23 -7.36 19.92
N ARG A 449 -66.23 -7.28 19.04
CA ARG A 449 -66.42 -6.21 18.03
C ARG A 449 -66.68 -4.79 18.55
N SER A 450 -66.71 -4.52 19.86
CA SER A 450 -67.15 -3.22 20.40
C SER A 450 -66.36 -2.69 21.59
N ALA A 451 -65.18 -3.22 21.89
CA ALA A 451 -64.42 -2.79 23.06
C ALA A 451 -63.21 -1.92 22.66
N SER A 452 -63.23 -0.63 23.05
CA SER A 452 -62.07 0.27 22.96
C SER A 452 -60.98 -0.04 23.99
N ARG A 453 -61.28 -0.94 24.93
CA ARG A 453 -60.36 -1.48 25.95
C ARG A 453 -60.58 -2.98 26.07
N CYS A 454 -59.51 -3.76 26.02
CA CYS A 454 -59.57 -5.20 26.27
C CYS A 454 -58.57 -5.62 27.35
N ALA A 455 -58.84 -6.77 27.97
CA ALA A 455 -57.93 -7.42 28.89
C ALA A 455 -57.39 -8.70 28.25
N LEU A 456 -56.13 -9.00 28.52
CA LEU A 456 -55.47 -10.22 28.11
C LEU A 456 -54.89 -10.93 29.35
N ASP A 457 -55.15 -12.22 29.48
CA ASP A 457 -54.54 -13.06 30.52
C ASP A 457 -53.16 -13.53 30.06
N VAL A 458 -52.14 -13.15 30.82
CA VAL A 458 -50.72 -13.45 30.61
C VAL A 458 -50.15 -14.31 31.75
N SER A 459 -51.01 -14.84 32.63
CA SER A 459 -50.60 -15.62 33.81
C SER A 459 -49.80 -16.89 33.45
N ALA A 460 -50.09 -17.49 32.28
CA ALA A 460 -49.37 -18.66 31.77
C ALA A 460 -48.13 -18.32 30.90
N MET A 461 -47.85 -17.03 30.64
CA MET A 461 -46.70 -16.63 29.83
C MET A 461 -45.42 -16.61 30.67
N PRO A 462 -44.27 -17.07 30.14
CA PRO A 462 -42.98 -16.90 30.82
C PRO A 462 -42.68 -15.44 31.16
N ALA A 463 -41.87 -15.20 32.21
CA ALA A 463 -41.37 -13.85 32.48
C ALA A 463 -40.46 -13.40 31.34
N GLY A 464 -40.68 -12.19 30.83
CA GLY A 464 -39.89 -11.67 29.72
C GLY A 464 -40.58 -10.56 28.93
N PRO A 465 -39.84 -9.95 27.99
CA PRO A 465 -40.38 -8.96 27.07
C PRO A 465 -41.09 -9.60 25.87
N TYR A 466 -42.20 -8.99 25.47
CA TYR A 466 -43.07 -9.40 24.39
C TYR A 466 -43.52 -8.20 23.56
N VAL A 467 -43.85 -8.46 22.30
CA VAL A 467 -44.46 -7.47 21.39
C VAL A 467 -45.92 -7.87 21.14
N LEU A 468 -46.82 -6.91 21.26
CA LEU A 468 -48.22 -7.03 20.90
C LEU A 468 -48.41 -6.53 19.47
N GLU A 469 -49.08 -7.31 18.61
CA GLU A 469 -49.48 -6.93 17.27
C GLU A 469 -51.01 -6.96 17.17
N PHE A 470 -51.61 -5.79 16.96
CA PHE A 470 -53.05 -5.62 16.82
C PHE A 470 -53.40 -5.67 15.34
N ARG A 471 -54.29 -6.58 14.95
CA ARG A 471 -54.60 -6.89 13.55
C ARG A 471 -56.08 -6.76 13.23
N ASP A 472 -56.38 -6.27 12.03
CA ASP A 472 -57.73 -6.24 11.48
C ASP A 472 -58.21 -7.64 11.01
N ARG A 473 -59.41 -7.72 10.41
CA ARG A 473 -59.98 -8.99 9.91
C ARG A 473 -59.20 -9.60 8.76
N GLN A 474 -58.46 -8.78 8.02
CA GLN A 474 -57.64 -9.18 6.89
C GLN A 474 -56.24 -9.63 7.34
N GLY A 475 -55.92 -9.47 8.63
CA GLY A 475 -54.65 -9.84 9.24
C GLY A 475 -53.57 -8.76 9.15
N THR A 476 -53.91 -7.56 8.66
CA THR A 476 -52.98 -6.43 8.57
C THR A 476 -52.73 -5.86 9.96
N ILE A 477 -51.47 -5.54 10.28
CA ILE A 477 -51.10 -4.93 11.56
C ILE A 477 -51.54 -3.47 11.54
N GLN A 478 -52.41 -3.10 12.46
CA GLN A 478 -52.93 -1.75 12.66
C GLN A 478 -52.18 -1.00 13.76
N GLN A 479 -51.73 -1.71 14.81
CA GLN A 479 -51.00 -1.13 15.92
C GLN A 479 -50.01 -2.13 16.51
N ARG A 480 -48.95 -1.63 17.15
CA ARG A 480 -48.02 -2.45 17.93
C ARG A 480 -47.88 -1.92 19.36
N GLY A 481 -47.69 -2.84 20.29
CA GLY A 481 -47.49 -2.57 21.72
C GLY A 481 -46.32 -3.34 22.28
N ARG A 482 -45.89 -2.97 23.49
CA ARG A 482 -44.90 -3.73 24.26
C ARG A 482 -45.55 -4.28 25.52
N LEU A 483 -45.12 -5.46 25.93
CA LEU A 483 -45.56 -6.13 27.15
C LEU A 483 -44.36 -6.75 27.87
N ALA A 484 -44.19 -6.45 29.14
CA ALA A 484 -43.31 -7.16 30.05
C ALA A 484 -44.17 -8.02 30.98
N VAL A 485 -43.89 -9.32 31.01
CA VAL A 485 -44.50 -10.24 31.99
C VAL A 485 -43.49 -10.49 33.11
N ALA A 486 -43.92 -10.36 34.35
CA ALA A 486 -43.12 -10.68 35.54
C ALA A 486 -44.00 -11.42 36.54
N HIS A 487 -43.52 -12.56 37.02
CA HIS A 487 -44.17 -13.40 38.04
C HIS A 487 -43.37 -13.39 39.33
#